data_AF-A0A3D1G4J0-F1
#
_entry.id   AF-A0A3D1G4J0-F1
#
_cell.length_a   1.000
_cell.length_b   1.000
_cell.length_c   1.000
_cell.angle_alpha   90.00
_cell.angle_beta   90.00
_cell.angle_gamma   90.00
#
_symmetry.space_group_name_H-M   'P 1'
#
loop_
_entity.id
_entity.type
_entity.pdbx_description
1 polymer ?
#
loop_
_entity_poly.entity_id
_entity_poly.type
_entity_poly.pdbx_seq_one_letter_code
_entity_poly.pdbx_strand_id
1 'polypeptide(L)'
;LEKGGVERGTIEMADAVIREGGRAVVISNGGQLVSRLLRLGGEHYDLPVHTKNPLKWFFIRRHVRDVLVKTGADIVHIRSRAPAWIALPVAKAMKIPVVTTIHGRLRRVNPFKKIYNSIMMRGDRVIAISNYIYRMVMEQFPYVADRLLTIHRGVDIDIFSPENVSAQRVIRISNMLDIPDDCAIVMLPARPTDWKGADLLIEAASKLNDINFVVLLIGAADGTDDYQQGLIKMIKSHDLSGKVRLCQGVDDMAATLMLADVVLMPSRSPEPFGRVAIEASAMGC
;
A
#
# COMPACT_ATOMS: atom_id res chain seq x y z
N LEU A 1 -9.45 6.21 -3.29
CA LEU A 1 -8.99 5.08 -4.14
C LEU A 1 -7.96 5.58 -5.17
N GLU A 2 -6.98 6.39 -4.75
CA GLU A 2 -6.03 7.04 -5.68
C GLU A 2 -4.94 6.07 -6.15
N LYS A 3 -3.82 5.95 -5.42
CA LYS A 3 -2.81 4.91 -5.63
C LYS A 3 -2.20 4.50 -4.28
N GLY A 4 -2.21 3.21 -3.95
CA GLY A 4 -1.56 2.74 -2.74
C GLY A 4 -1.90 1.35 -2.26
N GLY A 5 -1.14 0.87 -1.28
CA GLY A 5 -1.33 -0.47 -0.72
C GLY A 5 -2.67 -0.63 -0.02
N VAL A 6 -3.21 0.41 0.63
CA VAL A 6 -4.51 0.33 1.31
C VAL A 6 -5.63 0.22 0.28
N GLU A 7 -5.56 1.05 -0.75
CA GLU A 7 -6.54 1.16 -1.83
C GLU A 7 -6.54 -0.10 -2.71
N ARG A 8 -5.35 -0.61 -3.10
CA ARG A 8 -5.24 -1.92 -3.78
C ARG A 8 -5.88 -3.02 -2.95
N GLY A 9 -5.59 -3.06 -1.64
CA GLY A 9 -6.20 -4.02 -0.74
C GLY A 9 -7.71 -3.86 -0.54
N THR A 10 -8.29 -2.68 -0.83
CA THR A 10 -9.75 -2.51 -0.85
C THR A 10 -10.34 -3.16 -2.11
N ILE A 11 -9.67 -3.03 -3.25
CA ILE A 11 -10.08 -3.70 -4.50
C ILE A 11 -9.95 -5.22 -4.37
N GLU A 12 -8.84 -5.72 -3.83
CA GLU A 12 -8.62 -7.16 -3.57
C GLU A 12 -9.73 -7.73 -2.66
N MET A 13 -10.15 -6.98 -1.63
CA MET A 13 -11.25 -7.40 -0.76
C MET A 13 -12.61 -7.38 -1.47
N ALA A 14 -12.88 -6.36 -2.29
CA ALA A 14 -14.11 -6.29 -3.07
C ALA A 14 -14.21 -7.46 -4.08
N ASP A 15 -13.11 -7.77 -4.75
CA ASP A 15 -13.01 -8.90 -5.66
C ASP A 15 -13.31 -10.22 -4.95
N ALA A 16 -12.66 -10.48 -3.81
CA ALA A 16 -12.91 -11.68 -3.02
C ALA A 16 -14.38 -11.80 -2.59
N VAL A 17 -15.01 -10.72 -2.13
CA VAL A 17 -16.44 -10.72 -1.77
C VAL A 17 -17.32 -11.08 -2.98
N ILE A 18 -17.05 -10.50 -4.15
CA ILE A 18 -17.83 -10.75 -5.37
C ILE A 18 -17.65 -12.18 -5.86
N ARG A 19 -16.42 -12.71 -5.84
CA ARG A 19 -16.11 -14.09 -6.25
C ARG A 19 -16.83 -15.13 -5.39
N GLU A 20 -17.02 -14.84 -4.11
CA GLU A 20 -17.81 -15.66 -3.18
C GLU A 20 -19.34 -15.40 -3.27
N GLY A 21 -19.79 -14.67 -4.29
CA GLY A 21 -21.21 -14.40 -4.55
C GLY A 21 -21.82 -13.26 -3.73
N GLY A 22 -20.99 -12.54 -2.96
CA GLY A 22 -21.41 -11.38 -2.19
C GLY A 22 -21.49 -10.08 -3.00
N ARG A 23 -22.13 -9.07 -2.42
CA ARG A 23 -22.24 -7.72 -3.01
C ARG A 23 -21.23 -6.78 -2.38
N ALA A 24 -20.22 -6.35 -3.15
CA ALA A 24 -19.21 -5.41 -2.65
C ALA A 24 -19.57 -3.95 -2.94
N VAL A 25 -19.68 -3.15 -1.88
CA VAL A 25 -19.95 -1.69 -1.95
C VAL A 25 -18.80 -0.93 -1.30
N VAL A 26 -18.19 0.02 -2.01
CA VAL A 26 -17.10 0.85 -1.50
C VAL A 26 -17.52 2.31 -1.39
N ILE A 27 -17.36 2.87 -0.20
CA ILE A 27 -17.54 4.30 0.06
C ILE A 27 -16.16 4.97 0.12
N SER A 28 -15.87 5.89 -0.79
CA SER A 28 -14.63 6.68 -0.77
C SER A 28 -14.81 8.02 -1.48
N ASN A 29 -13.82 8.90 -1.39
CA ASN A 29 -13.76 10.15 -2.16
C ASN A 29 -13.21 9.92 -3.59
N GLY A 30 -13.76 8.93 -4.29
CA GLY A 30 -13.29 8.58 -5.64
C GLY A 30 -11.82 8.14 -5.72
N GLY A 31 -11.26 8.26 -6.92
CA GLY A 31 -9.86 7.99 -7.27
C GLY A 31 -9.70 7.00 -8.43
N GLN A 32 -8.47 6.84 -8.92
CA GLN A 32 -8.16 6.09 -10.14
C GLN A 32 -8.62 4.62 -10.13
N LEU A 33 -8.66 3.97 -8.95
CA LEU A 33 -9.06 2.56 -8.83
C LEU A 33 -10.58 2.35 -8.83
N VAL A 34 -11.40 3.41 -8.87
CA VAL A 34 -12.87 3.26 -8.98
C VAL A 34 -13.25 2.51 -10.25
N SER A 35 -12.60 2.83 -11.39
CA SER A 35 -12.88 2.14 -12.65
C SER A 35 -12.61 0.62 -12.57
N ARG A 36 -11.59 0.21 -11.81
CA ARG A 36 -11.28 -1.21 -11.57
C ARG A 36 -12.33 -1.86 -10.70
N LEU A 37 -12.80 -1.19 -9.64
CA LEU A 37 -13.89 -1.69 -8.80
C LEU A 37 -15.16 -1.96 -9.61
N LEU A 38 -15.57 -1.00 -10.46
CA LEU A 38 -16.78 -1.14 -11.27
C LEU A 38 -16.65 -2.28 -12.28
N ARG A 39 -15.47 -2.47 -12.89
CA ARG A 39 -15.22 -3.61 -13.81
C ARG A 39 -15.31 -4.97 -13.15
N LEU A 40 -15.02 -5.05 -11.85
CA LEU A 40 -15.19 -6.28 -11.07
C LEU A 40 -16.67 -6.56 -10.72
N GLY A 41 -17.59 -5.62 -10.99
CA GLY A 41 -18.98 -5.70 -10.58
C GLY A 41 -19.26 -5.09 -9.19
N GLY A 42 -18.27 -4.40 -8.59
CA GLY A 42 -18.46 -3.69 -7.34
C GLY A 42 -19.17 -2.36 -7.53
N GLU A 43 -19.80 -1.85 -6.47
CA GLU A 43 -20.46 -0.55 -6.44
C GLU A 43 -19.61 0.50 -5.74
N HIS A 44 -19.67 1.75 -6.23
CA HIS A 44 -18.98 2.88 -5.62
C HIS A 44 -19.95 3.98 -5.23
N TYR A 45 -19.80 4.51 -4.01
CA TYR A 45 -20.46 5.72 -3.55
C TYR A 45 -19.41 6.79 -3.24
N ASP A 46 -19.46 7.88 -3.99
CA ASP A 46 -18.57 9.01 -3.77
C ASP A 46 -19.03 9.84 -2.57
N LEU A 47 -18.29 9.73 -1.46
CA LEU A 47 -18.53 10.51 -0.26
C LEU A 47 -17.18 11.02 0.30
N PRO A 48 -17.15 12.25 0.87
CA PRO A 48 -15.93 12.85 1.39
C PRO A 48 -15.49 12.29 2.75
N VAL A 49 -15.44 10.96 2.88
CA VAL A 49 -15.06 10.22 4.10
C VAL A 49 -13.58 10.35 4.47
N HIS A 50 -12.79 11.03 3.63
CA HIS A 50 -11.41 11.40 3.91
C HIS A 50 -11.30 12.65 4.81
N THR A 51 -12.38 13.44 4.94
CA THR A 51 -12.34 14.73 5.64
C THR A 51 -12.02 14.55 7.12
N LYS A 52 -11.15 15.40 7.65
CA LYS A 52 -10.80 15.45 9.08
C LYS A 52 -11.61 16.49 9.86
N ASN A 53 -12.52 17.21 9.19
CA ASN A 53 -13.34 18.25 9.82
C ASN A 53 -14.54 17.61 10.55
N PRO A 54 -14.60 17.64 11.89
CA PRO A 54 -15.66 16.99 12.66
C PRO A 54 -17.06 17.55 12.38
N LEU A 55 -17.18 18.84 12.01
CA LEU A 55 -18.47 19.46 11.70
C LEU A 55 -19.11 18.84 10.45
N LYS A 56 -18.27 18.50 9.45
CA LYS A 56 -18.72 17.84 8.22
C LYS A 56 -19.14 16.38 8.49
N TRP A 57 -18.61 15.73 9.52
CA TRP A 57 -18.91 14.33 9.81
C TRP A 57 -20.40 14.10 10.11
N PHE A 58 -21.09 15.05 10.75
CA PHE A 58 -22.51 14.89 11.02
C PHE A 58 -23.34 14.70 9.75
N PHE A 59 -23.12 15.54 8.74
CA PHE A 59 -23.79 15.43 7.44
C PHE A 59 -23.37 14.19 6.67
N ILE A 60 -22.07 13.84 6.70
CA ILE A 60 -21.58 12.64 6.00
C ILE A 60 -22.15 11.37 6.62
N ARG A 61 -22.32 11.33 7.94
CA ARG A 61 -22.95 10.18 8.65
C ARG A 61 -24.36 9.90 8.15
N ARG A 62 -25.14 10.93 7.81
CA ARG A 62 -26.48 10.76 7.23
C ARG A 62 -26.39 10.05 5.88
N HIS A 63 -25.53 10.53 4.99
CA HIS A 63 -25.32 9.90 3.68
C HIS A 63 -24.78 8.47 3.81
N VAL A 64 -23.86 8.21 4.74
CA VAL A 64 -23.37 6.85 5.02
C VAL A 64 -24.53 5.96 5.49
N ARG A 65 -25.42 6.44 6.36
CA ARG A 65 -26.62 5.70 6.76
C ARG A 65 -27.50 5.38 5.56
N ASP A 66 -27.77 6.37 4.69
CA ASP A 66 -28.61 6.20 3.52
C ASP A 66 -28.04 5.12 2.57
N VAL A 67 -26.71 5.11 2.39
CA VAL A 67 -26.01 4.05 1.64
C VAL A 67 -26.20 2.69 2.31
N LEU A 68 -25.90 2.56 3.62
CA LEU A 68 -26.00 1.29 4.34
C LEU A 68 -27.42 0.71 4.31
N VAL A 69 -28.45 1.55 4.41
CA VAL A 69 -29.86 1.15 4.27
C VAL A 69 -30.17 0.73 2.85
N LYS A 70 -29.83 1.56 1.85
CA LYS A 70 -30.11 1.28 0.44
C LYS A 70 -29.46 -0.03 -0.03
N THR A 71 -28.28 -0.35 0.48
CA THR A 71 -27.55 -1.54 0.08
C THR A 71 -27.90 -2.77 0.90
N GLY A 72 -28.63 -2.61 2.02
CA GLY A 72 -28.90 -3.70 2.96
C GLY A 72 -27.62 -4.29 3.55
N ALA A 73 -26.71 -3.45 4.05
CA ALA A 73 -25.37 -3.90 4.43
C ALA A 73 -25.37 -4.85 5.64
N ASP A 74 -24.87 -6.07 5.45
CA ASP A 74 -24.71 -7.09 6.50
C ASP A 74 -23.43 -6.88 7.35
N ILE A 75 -22.41 -6.25 6.77
CA ILE A 75 -21.11 -6.03 7.41
C ILE A 75 -20.48 -4.73 6.91
N VAL A 76 -19.78 -4.01 7.79
CA VAL A 76 -19.01 -2.81 7.44
C VAL A 76 -17.53 -3.02 7.70
N HIS A 77 -16.72 -2.99 6.63
CA HIS A 77 -15.26 -3.08 6.74
C HIS A 77 -14.59 -1.70 6.64
N ILE A 78 -14.04 -1.21 7.74
CA ILE A 78 -13.39 0.09 7.84
C ILE A 78 -11.87 -0.04 7.75
N ARG A 79 -11.26 0.64 6.78
CA ARG A 79 -9.84 0.49 6.44
C ARG A 79 -8.98 1.73 6.72
N SER A 80 -9.54 2.78 7.30
CA SER A 80 -8.81 4.01 7.64
C SER A 80 -9.47 4.79 8.78
N ARG A 81 -8.66 5.61 9.47
CA ARG A 81 -9.05 6.34 10.70
C ARG A 81 -10.14 7.38 10.47
N ALA A 82 -10.03 8.21 9.44
CA ALA A 82 -11.05 9.23 9.16
C ALA A 82 -12.42 8.58 8.81
N PRO A 83 -12.49 7.58 7.92
CA PRO A 83 -13.70 6.79 7.73
C PRO A 83 -14.22 6.13 9.01
N ALA A 84 -13.35 5.66 9.91
CA ALA A 84 -13.77 5.07 11.18
C ALA A 84 -14.55 6.03 12.07
N TRP A 85 -14.09 7.28 12.20
CA TRP A 85 -14.81 8.30 12.97
C TRP A 85 -16.18 8.67 12.38
N ILE A 86 -16.37 8.42 11.08
CA ILE A 86 -17.62 8.69 10.38
C ILE A 86 -18.54 7.47 10.42
N ALA A 87 -18.10 6.32 9.90
CA ALA A 87 -18.95 5.16 9.66
C ALA A 87 -19.20 4.30 10.91
N LEU A 88 -18.24 4.19 11.84
CA LEU A 88 -18.37 3.29 12.99
C LEU A 88 -19.55 3.65 13.91
N PRO A 89 -19.82 4.93 14.25
CA PRO A 89 -21.01 5.29 15.02
C PRO A 89 -22.32 4.96 14.29
N VAL A 90 -22.34 5.07 12.95
CA VAL A 90 -23.53 4.79 12.13
C VAL A 90 -23.82 3.30 12.11
N ALA A 91 -22.82 2.48 11.80
CA ALA A 91 -22.93 1.03 11.77
C ALA A 91 -23.35 0.46 13.14
N LYS A 92 -22.76 0.96 14.24
CA LYS A 92 -23.15 0.56 15.60
C LYS A 92 -24.58 0.92 15.95
N ALA A 93 -25.05 2.13 15.58
CA ALA A 93 -26.43 2.52 15.79
C ALA A 93 -27.42 1.64 15.00
N MET A 94 -26.99 1.14 13.84
CA MET A 94 -27.76 0.21 13.02
C MET A 94 -27.57 -1.26 13.41
N LYS A 95 -26.74 -1.55 14.43
CA LYS A 95 -26.35 -2.92 14.86
C LYS A 95 -25.73 -3.77 13.75
N ILE A 96 -25.07 -3.14 12.78
CA ILE A 96 -24.34 -3.83 11.71
C ILE A 96 -22.93 -4.19 12.24
N PRO A 97 -22.50 -5.46 12.16
CA PRO A 97 -21.14 -5.87 12.51
C PRO A 97 -20.06 -5.05 11.78
N VAL A 98 -19.02 -4.66 12.52
CA VAL A 98 -17.93 -3.82 12.02
C VAL A 98 -16.59 -4.52 12.13
N VAL A 99 -15.88 -4.62 11.02
CA VAL A 99 -14.47 -5.04 10.97
C VAL A 99 -13.60 -3.81 10.74
N THR A 100 -12.47 -3.71 11.42
CA THR A 100 -11.45 -2.68 11.15
C THR A 100 -10.14 -3.32 10.75
N THR A 101 -9.36 -2.70 9.85
CA THR A 101 -8.00 -3.15 9.53
C THR A 101 -6.96 -2.08 9.73
N ILE A 102 -5.86 -2.44 10.42
CA ILE A 102 -4.73 -1.57 10.73
C ILE A 102 -3.63 -1.80 9.70
N HIS A 103 -3.42 -0.82 8.83
CA HIS A 103 -2.46 -0.95 7.72
C HIS A 103 -1.10 -0.32 7.96
N GLY A 104 -0.94 0.47 9.01
CA GLY A 104 0.24 1.32 9.18
C GLY A 104 0.61 1.51 10.63
N ARG A 105 1.83 2.01 10.82
CA ARG A 105 2.38 2.31 12.13
C ARG A 105 1.49 3.32 12.85
N LEU A 106 1.00 2.94 14.02
CA LEU A 106 0.47 3.87 15.00
C LEU A 106 1.68 4.40 15.76
N ARG A 107 2.36 5.43 15.22
CA ARG A 107 3.49 6.05 15.93
C ARG A 107 3.03 6.43 17.34
N ARG A 108 3.89 6.26 18.35
CA ARG A 108 3.63 6.79 19.69
C ARG A 108 3.55 8.30 19.57
N VAL A 109 2.43 8.85 19.99
CA VAL A 109 2.16 10.28 19.97
C VAL A 109 1.24 10.58 21.14
N ASN A 110 1.25 11.85 21.55
CA ASN A 110 0.50 12.43 22.66
C ASN A 110 -0.89 11.81 22.91
N PRO A 111 -1.43 11.92 24.15
CA PRO A 111 -2.71 11.33 24.52
C PRO A 111 -3.86 11.57 23.52
N PHE A 112 -3.93 12.78 22.93
CA PHE A 112 -4.90 13.12 21.89
C PHE A 112 -4.82 12.23 20.64
N LYS A 113 -3.62 12.00 20.10
CA LYS A 113 -3.46 11.11 18.94
C LYS A 113 -3.70 9.65 19.32
N LYS A 114 -3.43 9.24 20.56
CA LYS A 114 -3.82 7.91 21.05
C LYS A 114 -5.33 7.73 21.03
N ILE A 115 -6.09 8.73 21.49
CA ILE A 115 -7.57 8.73 21.41
C ILE A 115 -8.02 8.70 19.95
N TYR A 116 -7.45 9.53 19.08
CA TYR A 116 -7.79 9.54 17.66
C TYR A 116 -7.57 8.18 16.99
N ASN A 117 -6.47 7.50 17.30
CA ASN A 117 -6.15 6.18 16.77
C ASN A 117 -7.03 5.06 17.37
N SER A 118 -7.50 5.23 18.61
CA SER A 118 -8.32 4.24 19.32
C SER A 118 -9.61 3.88 18.58
N ILE A 119 -10.12 4.76 17.70
CA ILE A 119 -11.33 4.49 16.91
C ILE A 119 -11.21 3.20 16.11
N MET A 120 -10.03 2.90 15.60
CA MET A 120 -9.79 1.70 14.80
C MET A 120 -9.81 0.43 15.67
N MET A 121 -9.66 0.55 16.98
CA MET A 121 -9.74 -0.57 17.93
C MET A 121 -11.17 -0.90 18.33
N ARG A 122 -12.17 -0.10 17.90
CA ARG A 122 -13.57 -0.21 18.33
C ARG A 122 -14.46 -1.04 17.39
N GLY A 123 -13.88 -1.63 16.34
CA GLY A 123 -14.57 -2.63 15.53
C GLY A 123 -14.87 -3.88 16.37
N ASP A 124 -15.86 -4.67 15.97
CA ASP A 124 -16.20 -5.94 16.59
C ASP A 124 -15.11 -6.98 16.33
N ARG A 125 -14.41 -6.86 15.19
CA ARG A 125 -13.12 -7.52 14.90
C ARG A 125 -12.10 -6.51 14.40
N VAL A 126 -10.84 -6.69 14.80
CA VAL A 126 -9.72 -5.85 14.43
C VAL A 126 -8.65 -6.71 13.76
N ILE A 127 -8.29 -6.35 12.53
CA ILE A 127 -7.28 -7.07 11.75
C ILE A 127 -5.97 -6.27 11.77
N ALA A 128 -4.90 -6.89 12.23
CA ALA A 128 -3.53 -6.46 11.99
C ALA A 128 -3.01 -7.11 10.70
N ILE A 129 -2.40 -6.32 9.80
CA ILE A 129 -1.90 -6.87 8.52
C ILE A 129 -0.59 -7.66 8.63
N SER A 130 0.01 -7.72 9.83
CA SER A 130 1.24 -8.45 10.10
C SER A 130 1.42 -8.66 11.59
N ASN A 131 2.28 -9.61 11.96
CA ASN A 131 2.68 -9.81 13.34
C ASN A 131 3.36 -8.57 13.96
N TYR A 132 4.07 -7.78 13.16
CA TYR A 132 4.64 -6.51 13.61
C TYR A 132 3.54 -5.51 14.03
N ILE A 133 2.51 -5.35 13.19
CA ILE A 133 1.36 -4.48 13.54
C ILE A 133 0.58 -5.03 14.72
N TYR A 134 0.41 -6.35 14.81
CA TYR A 134 -0.24 -7.00 15.95
C TYR A 134 0.45 -6.64 17.26
N ARG A 135 1.78 -6.85 17.34
CA ARG A 135 2.58 -6.53 18.54
C ARG A 135 2.47 -5.05 18.90
N MET A 136 2.60 -4.16 17.91
CA MET A 136 2.46 -2.72 18.12
C MET A 136 1.09 -2.34 18.68
N VAL A 137 0.01 -2.96 18.18
CA VAL A 137 -1.35 -2.70 18.65
C VAL A 137 -1.51 -3.22 20.07
N MET A 138 -1.03 -4.43 20.38
CA MET A 138 -1.08 -5.02 21.72
C MET A 138 -0.32 -4.19 22.77
N GLU A 139 0.84 -3.65 22.42
CA GLU A 139 1.61 -2.76 23.29
C GLU A 139 0.87 -1.44 23.60
N GLN A 140 0.09 -0.92 22.67
CA GLN A 140 -0.55 0.40 22.81
C GLN A 140 -2.00 0.33 23.31
N PHE A 141 -2.71 -0.74 22.98
CA PHE A 141 -4.14 -0.96 23.18
C PHE A 141 -4.43 -2.41 23.65
N PRO A 142 -3.90 -2.86 24.80
CA PRO A 142 -4.00 -4.25 25.23
C PRO A 142 -5.45 -4.75 25.42
N TYR A 143 -6.40 -3.85 25.64
CA TYR A 143 -7.84 -4.18 25.77
C TYR A 143 -8.49 -4.73 24.49
N VAL A 144 -7.78 -4.76 23.35
CA VAL A 144 -8.28 -5.24 22.06
C VAL A 144 -7.98 -6.73 21.81
N ALA A 145 -7.29 -7.40 22.75
CA ALA A 145 -6.76 -8.74 22.59
C ALA A 145 -7.80 -9.79 22.16
N ASP A 146 -9.00 -9.72 22.72
CA ASP A 146 -10.13 -10.63 22.49
C ASP A 146 -10.70 -10.57 21.06
N ARG A 147 -10.37 -9.52 20.32
CA ARG A 147 -10.89 -9.27 18.97
C ARG A 147 -9.82 -8.91 17.93
N LEU A 148 -8.55 -8.93 18.32
CA LEU A 148 -7.42 -8.67 17.44
C LEU A 148 -6.94 -9.98 16.81
N LEU A 149 -6.82 -10.00 15.49
CA LEU A 149 -6.22 -11.11 14.75
C LEU A 149 -5.24 -10.60 13.71
N THR A 150 -4.27 -11.44 13.35
CA THR A 150 -3.36 -11.16 12.23
C THR A 150 -3.90 -11.83 10.97
N ILE A 151 -4.15 -11.04 9.93
CA ILE A 151 -4.36 -11.54 8.57
C ILE A 151 -3.30 -10.88 7.69
N HIS A 152 -2.33 -11.66 7.24
CA HIS A 152 -1.29 -11.18 6.34
C HIS A 152 -1.91 -10.71 5.03
N ARG A 153 -1.29 -9.71 4.40
CA ARG A 153 -1.66 -9.36 3.04
C ARG A 153 -1.19 -10.45 2.09
N GLY A 154 -1.97 -10.71 1.06
CA GLY A 154 -1.59 -11.59 -0.04
C GLY A 154 -0.90 -10.86 -1.18
N VAL A 155 -0.35 -11.66 -2.09
CA VAL A 155 0.02 -11.27 -3.45
C VAL A 155 -0.93 -12.01 -4.38
N ASP A 156 -1.39 -11.32 -5.42
CA ASP A 156 -2.19 -11.92 -6.48
C ASP A 156 -1.23 -12.71 -7.39
N ILE A 157 -1.28 -14.03 -7.27
CA ILE A 157 -0.39 -14.96 -8.00
C ILE A 157 -0.79 -15.13 -9.46
N ASP A 158 -1.95 -14.65 -9.89
CA ASP A 158 -2.29 -14.62 -11.31
C ASP A 158 -1.62 -13.40 -11.97
N ILE A 159 -1.54 -12.27 -11.25
CA ILE A 159 -0.86 -11.05 -11.70
C ILE A 159 0.66 -11.16 -11.56
N PHE A 160 1.14 -11.61 -10.41
CA PHE A 160 2.56 -11.79 -10.09
C PHE A 160 2.94 -13.25 -10.26
N SER A 161 3.03 -13.65 -11.53
CA SER A 161 3.39 -14.98 -11.95
C SER A 161 4.31 -14.85 -13.18
N PRO A 162 5.52 -15.43 -13.15
CA PRO A 162 6.47 -15.37 -14.27
C PRO A 162 5.87 -15.89 -15.57
N GLU A 163 5.09 -16.98 -15.51
CA GLU A 163 4.43 -17.60 -16.67
C GLU A 163 3.37 -16.70 -17.33
N ASN A 164 2.79 -15.75 -16.57
CA ASN A 164 1.82 -14.78 -17.09
C ASN A 164 2.46 -13.48 -17.61
N VAL A 165 3.80 -13.38 -17.58
CA VAL A 165 4.53 -12.23 -18.12
C VAL A 165 5.10 -12.54 -19.51
N SER A 166 4.45 -12.02 -20.55
CA SER A 166 4.94 -12.14 -21.93
C SER A 166 6.27 -11.40 -22.14
N ALA A 167 7.14 -11.94 -23.00
CA ALA A 167 8.39 -11.28 -23.41
C ALA A 167 8.20 -9.84 -23.93
N GLN A 168 7.09 -9.57 -24.64
CA GLN A 168 6.77 -8.23 -25.14
C GLN A 168 6.58 -7.18 -24.02
N ARG A 169 6.05 -7.61 -22.86
CA ARG A 169 5.91 -6.73 -21.68
C ARG A 169 7.28 -6.45 -21.08
N VAL A 170 8.11 -7.48 -20.94
CA VAL A 170 9.50 -7.35 -20.43
C VAL A 170 10.33 -6.42 -21.32
N ILE A 171 10.34 -6.63 -22.64
CA ILE A 171 11.06 -5.78 -23.61
C ILE A 171 10.60 -4.32 -23.53
N ARG A 172 9.28 -4.09 -23.42
CA ARG A 172 8.73 -2.74 -23.30
C ARG A 172 9.22 -2.03 -22.04
N ILE A 173 9.23 -2.71 -20.90
CA ILE A 173 9.72 -2.13 -19.65
C ILE A 173 11.24 -1.93 -19.71
N SER A 174 12.00 -2.89 -20.26
CA SER A 174 13.44 -2.76 -20.44
C SER A 174 13.80 -1.51 -21.25
N ASN A 175 13.15 -1.30 -22.40
CA ASN A 175 13.35 -0.13 -23.25
C ASN A 175 12.93 1.17 -22.55
N MET A 176 11.81 1.15 -21.83
CA MET A 176 11.33 2.32 -21.08
C MET A 176 12.29 2.74 -19.95
N LEU A 177 12.92 1.76 -19.30
CA LEU A 177 13.90 1.98 -18.24
C LEU A 177 15.33 2.12 -18.76
N ASP A 178 15.53 2.01 -20.07
CA ASP A 178 16.80 2.11 -20.81
C ASP A 178 17.87 1.11 -20.34
N ILE A 179 17.45 -0.07 -19.87
CA ILE A 179 18.33 -1.01 -19.15
C ILE A 179 19.52 -1.42 -20.05
N PRO A 180 20.77 -1.31 -19.57
CA PRO A 180 21.92 -1.71 -20.35
C PRO A 180 22.00 -3.24 -20.47
N ASP A 181 22.47 -3.71 -21.63
CA ASP A 181 22.75 -5.12 -21.85
C ASP A 181 23.91 -5.60 -20.94
N ASP A 182 23.95 -6.92 -20.68
CA ASP A 182 25.04 -7.61 -20.01
C ASP A 182 25.46 -7.04 -18.63
N CYS A 183 24.48 -6.60 -17.82
CA CYS A 183 24.71 -6.13 -16.45
C CYS A 183 23.72 -6.74 -15.45
N ALA A 184 24.14 -6.85 -14.19
CA ALA A 184 23.24 -7.24 -13.10
C ALA A 184 22.30 -6.08 -12.74
N ILE A 185 21.03 -6.37 -12.54
CA ILE A 185 19.97 -5.39 -12.30
C ILE A 185 19.55 -5.46 -10.83
N VAL A 186 19.97 -4.45 -10.08
CA VAL A 186 19.58 -4.27 -8.68
C VAL A 186 18.41 -3.29 -8.61
N MET A 187 17.29 -3.71 -8.06
CA MET A 187 16.06 -2.92 -8.08
C MET A 187 15.57 -2.55 -6.69
N LEU A 188 15.17 -1.29 -6.52
CA LEU A 188 14.44 -0.82 -5.34
C LEU A 188 13.11 -0.20 -5.77
N PRO A 189 12.01 -0.97 -5.73
CA PRO A 189 10.66 -0.44 -5.91
C PRO A 189 10.15 0.21 -4.64
N ALA A 190 10.02 1.53 -4.63
CA ALA A 190 9.47 2.22 -3.48
C ALA A 190 8.84 3.57 -3.82
N ARG A 191 8.01 4.05 -2.89
CA ARG A 191 7.61 5.46 -2.90
C ARG A 191 8.80 6.35 -2.54
N PRO A 192 8.89 7.57 -3.10
CA PRO A 192 9.98 8.50 -2.86
C PRO A 192 9.91 9.09 -1.45
N THR A 193 10.43 8.35 -0.48
CA THR A 193 10.44 8.74 0.93
C THR A 193 11.72 8.22 1.58
N ASP A 194 12.37 9.05 2.39
CA ASP A 194 13.73 8.77 2.93
C ASP A 194 13.85 7.46 3.71
N TRP A 195 12.77 7.07 4.41
CA TRP A 195 12.79 5.86 5.23
C TRP A 195 12.84 4.57 4.39
N LYS A 196 12.65 4.64 3.07
CA LYS A 196 12.76 3.49 2.15
C LYS A 196 14.20 3.13 1.80
N GLY A 197 15.17 3.96 2.17
CA GLY A 197 16.60 3.61 2.13
C GLY A 197 17.24 3.63 0.75
N ALA A 198 16.75 4.46 -0.18
CA ALA A 198 17.38 4.61 -1.51
C ALA A 198 18.84 5.09 -1.41
N ASP A 199 19.10 6.02 -0.51
CA ASP A 199 20.42 6.49 -0.14
C ASP A 199 21.31 5.41 0.50
N LEU A 200 20.74 4.53 1.35
CA LEU A 200 21.48 3.38 1.88
C LEU A 200 21.90 2.41 0.77
N LEU A 201 21.03 2.22 -0.23
CA LEU A 201 21.37 1.42 -1.41
C LEU A 201 22.46 2.07 -2.26
N ILE A 202 22.42 3.40 -2.45
CA ILE A 202 23.47 4.12 -3.17
C ILE A 202 24.82 3.94 -2.46
N GLU A 203 24.85 4.10 -1.13
CA GLU A 203 26.06 3.87 -0.34
C GLU A 203 26.58 2.43 -0.48
N ALA A 204 25.69 1.43 -0.42
CA ALA A 204 26.06 0.03 -0.60
C ALA A 204 26.60 -0.26 -2.01
N ALA A 205 25.96 0.30 -3.05
CA ALA A 205 26.39 0.17 -4.43
C ALA A 205 27.80 0.75 -4.66
N SER A 206 28.18 1.81 -3.94
CA SER A 206 29.54 2.39 -4.03
C SER A 206 30.66 1.46 -3.56
N LYS A 207 30.31 0.36 -2.86
CA LYS A 207 31.25 -0.63 -2.34
C LYS A 207 31.43 -1.82 -3.31
N LEU A 208 30.72 -1.83 -4.43
CA LEU A 208 30.78 -2.88 -5.46
C LEU A 208 31.70 -2.43 -6.61
N ASN A 209 32.91 -2.99 -6.68
CA ASN A 209 33.92 -2.59 -7.67
C ASN A 209 34.11 -3.60 -8.81
N ASP A 210 33.82 -4.89 -8.56
CA ASP A 210 34.18 -5.99 -9.49
C ASP A 210 32.97 -6.60 -10.22
N ILE A 211 31.84 -5.88 -10.25
CA ILE A 211 30.59 -6.35 -10.86
C ILE A 211 30.08 -5.26 -11.81
N ASN A 212 29.68 -5.66 -13.02
CA ASN A 212 28.92 -4.79 -13.91
C ASN A 212 27.45 -4.81 -13.47
N PHE A 213 26.93 -3.68 -13.00
CA PHE A 213 25.56 -3.60 -12.51
C PHE A 213 24.92 -2.23 -12.78
N VAL A 214 23.60 -2.22 -12.77
CA VAL A 214 22.76 -1.03 -12.71
C VAL A 214 21.83 -1.09 -11.51
N VAL A 215 21.63 0.04 -10.84
CA VAL A 215 20.65 0.21 -9.76
C VAL A 215 19.46 0.99 -10.31
N LEU A 216 18.27 0.39 -10.24
CA LEU A 216 17.02 1.01 -10.65
C LEU A 216 16.19 1.39 -9.41
N LEU A 217 16.09 2.70 -9.15
CA LEU A 217 15.27 3.25 -8.07
C LEU A 217 13.86 3.55 -8.63
N ILE A 218 13.01 2.53 -8.72
CA ILE A 218 11.66 2.62 -9.29
C ILE A 218 10.75 3.45 -8.38
N GLY A 219 10.23 4.56 -8.92
CA GLY A 219 9.39 5.53 -8.21
C GLY A 219 10.15 6.68 -7.55
N ALA A 220 11.49 6.70 -7.60
CA ALA A 220 12.28 7.78 -7.01
C ALA A 220 12.08 9.12 -7.75
N ALA A 221 11.86 9.08 -9.06
CA ALA A 221 11.61 10.28 -9.87
C ALA A 221 10.20 10.89 -9.65
N ASP A 222 9.31 10.20 -8.94
CA ASP A 222 8.01 10.75 -8.52
C ASP A 222 8.12 11.61 -7.25
N GLY A 223 9.33 11.74 -6.70
CA GLY A 223 9.62 12.48 -5.48
C GLY A 223 9.63 14.00 -5.68
N THR A 224 9.70 14.74 -4.57
CA THR A 224 9.93 16.19 -4.63
C THR A 224 11.30 16.50 -5.23
N ASP A 225 11.47 17.69 -5.79
CA ASP A 225 12.76 18.13 -6.34
C ASP A 225 13.89 17.98 -5.32
N ASP A 226 13.67 18.37 -4.06
CA ASP A 226 14.66 18.21 -2.98
C ASP A 226 15.09 16.76 -2.77
N TYR A 227 14.14 15.81 -2.80
CA TYR A 227 14.44 14.39 -2.66
C TYR A 227 15.30 13.89 -3.82
N GLN A 228 14.91 14.23 -5.04
CA GLN A 228 15.62 13.83 -6.26
C GLN A 228 17.03 14.43 -6.30
N GLN A 229 17.17 15.73 -6.02
CA GLN A 229 18.46 16.41 -5.99
C GLN A 229 19.39 15.84 -4.90
N GLY A 230 18.83 15.46 -3.75
CA GLY A 230 19.56 14.77 -2.69
C GLY A 230 20.18 13.45 -3.17
N LEU A 231 19.38 12.61 -3.85
CA LEU A 231 19.86 11.36 -4.42
C LEU A 231 20.88 11.58 -5.55
N ILE A 232 20.63 12.52 -6.46
CA ILE A 232 21.55 12.86 -7.56
C ILE A 232 22.90 13.32 -7.02
N LYS A 233 22.90 14.16 -5.98
CA LYS A 233 24.14 14.61 -5.33
C LYS A 233 24.91 13.43 -4.72
N MET A 234 24.21 12.50 -4.07
CA MET A 234 24.81 11.31 -3.47
C MET A 234 25.40 10.36 -4.53
N ILE A 235 24.68 10.14 -5.63
CA ILE A 235 25.15 9.33 -6.77
C ILE A 235 26.45 9.92 -7.33
N LYS A 236 26.50 11.25 -7.51
CA LYS A 236 27.70 11.95 -7.98
C LYS A 236 28.85 11.84 -6.99
N SER A 237 28.61 12.02 -5.69
CA SER A 237 29.69 11.96 -4.68
C SER A 237 30.27 10.56 -4.46
N HIS A 238 29.56 9.52 -4.89
CA HIS A 238 30.02 8.14 -4.86
C HIS A 238 30.52 7.63 -6.22
N ASP A 239 30.67 8.50 -7.22
CA ASP A 239 31.10 8.14 -8.58
C ASP A 239 30.22 7.06 -9.25
N LEU A 240 28.93 7.05 -8.91
CA LEU A 240 27.94 6.10 -9.43
C LEU A 240 27.11 6.65 -10.61
N SER A 241 27.58 7.73 -11.22
CA SER A 241 26.92 8.33 -12.39
C SER A 241 26.87 7.32 -13.53
N GLY A 242 25.67 7.06 -14.07
CA GLY A 242 25.43 6.03 -15.08
C GLY A 242 25.13 4.62 -14.53
N LYS A 243 25.52 4.33 -13.28
CA LYS A 243 25.19 3.06 -12.60
C LYS A 243 23.90 3.12 -11.81
N VAL A 244 23.50 4.28 -11.28
CA VAL A 244 22.24 4.44 -10.53
C VAL A 244 21.26 5.31 -11.31
N ARG A 245 20.02 4.85 -11.41
CA ARG A 245 18.95 5.53 -12.15
C ARG A 245 17.75 5.80 -11.26
N LEU A 246 17.27 7.05 -11.30
CA LEU A 246 16.01 7.44 -10.69
C LEU A 246 14.92 7.25 -11.76
N CYS A 247 14.00 6.32 -11.51
CA CYS A 247 12.94 6.00 -12.47
C CYS A 247 11.59 6.49 -11.93
N GLN A 248 10.67 6.79 -12.85
CA GLN A 248 9.26 7.03 -12.48
C GLN A 248 8.62 5.74 -11.96
N GLY A 249 7.47 5.87 -11.30
CA GLY A 249 6.66 4.73 -10.94
C GLY A 249 6.16 3.98 -12.17
N VAL A 250 6.24 2.65 -12.14
CA VAL A 250 5.79 1.77 -13.22
C VAL A 250 4.47 1.09 -12.84
N ASP A 251 3.50 1.06 -13.75
CA ASP A 251 2.23 0.39 -13.50
C ASP A 251 2.34 -1.14 -13.67
N ASP A 252 3.12 -1.63 -14.65
CA ASP A 252 3.39 -3.06 -14.87
C ASP A 252 4.54 -3.59 -14.00
N MET A 253 4.27 -3.69 -12.71
CA MET A 253 5.28 -4.14 -11.74
C MET A 253 5.68 -5.60 -11.91
N ALA A 254 4.81 -6.48 -12.41
CA ALA A 254 5.17 -7.89 -12.63
C ALA A 254 6.26 -8.01 -13.71
N ALA A 255 6.08 -7.34 -14.86
CA ALA A 255 7.12 -7.32 -15.91
C ALA A 255 8.38 -6.57 -15.47
N THR A 256 8.23 -5.54 -14.61
CA THR A 256 9.37 -4.82 -14.04
C THR A 256 10.21 -5.73 -13.13
N LEU A 257 9.58 -6.51 -12.25
CA LEU A 257 10.29 -7.41 -11.34
C LEU A 257 11.00 -8.54 -12.09
N MET A 258 10.46 -9.04 -13.21
CA MET A 258 11.14 -10.03 -14.07
C MET A 258 12.50 -9.56 -14.62
N LEU A 259 12.75 -8.25 -14.65
CA LEU A 259 14.03 -7.69 -15.09
C LEU A 259 15.06 -7.65 -13.97
N ALA A 260 14.66 -7.82 -12.69
CA ALA A 260 15.59 -7.69 -11.58
C ALA A 260 16.32 -9.00 -11.31
N ASP A 261 17.64 -8.94 -11.16
CA ASP A 261 18.42 -10.03 -10.58
C ASP A 261 18.33 -10.02 -9.05
N VAL A 262 18.21 -8.83 -8.45
CA VAL A 262 18.05 -8.66 -7.00
C VAL A 262 17.08 -7.53 -6.72
N VAL A 263 16.05 -7.82 -5.91
CA VAL A 263 15.14 -6.79 -5.39
C VAL A 263 15.48 -6.47 -3.94
N LEU A 264 15.72 -5.19 -3.65
CA LEU A 264 16.10 -4.71 -2.32
C LEU A 264 15.01 -3.84 -1.71
N MET A 265 14.79 -4.02 -0.41
CA MET A 265 13.89 -3.20 0.41
C MET A 265 14.59 -2.72 1.69
N PRO A 266 15.62 -1.86 1.58
CA PRO A 266 16.51 -1.46 2.68
C PRO A 266 15.90 -0.40 3.60
N SER A 267 14.62 -0.57 3.95
CA SER A 267 13.86 0.39 4.74
C SER A 267 14.48 0.60 6.14
N ARG A 268 14.78 1.86 6.47
CA ARG A 268 15.38 2.28 7.76
C ARG A 268 14.45 2.19 8.97
N SER A 269 13.22 1.79 8.75
CA SER A 269 12.27 1.55 9.82
C SER A 269 11.42 0.35 9.46
N PRO A 270 10.94 -0.40 10.47
CA PRO A 270 10.11 -1.56 10.21
C PRO A 270 8.92 -1.22 9.29
N GLU A 271 8.86 -1.93 8.18
CA GLU A 271 7.75 -1.91 7.24
C GLU A 271 6.52 -2.51 7.93
N PRO A 272 5.31 -1.92 7.76
CA PRO A 272 4.09 -2.56 8.24
C PRO A 272 3.87 -3.96 7.68
N PHE A 273 4.31 -4.22 6.45
CA PHE A 273 4.17 -5.53 5.80
C PHE A 273 5.25 -5.77 4.72
N GLY A 274 5.43 -4.82 3.79
CA GLY A 274 6.38 -4.97 2.68
C GLY A 274 5.84 -5.78 1.51
N ARG A 275 4.85 -5.23 0.77
CA ARG A 275 4.25 -5.94 -0.39
C ARG A 275 5.27 -6.29 -1.47
N VAL A 276 6.26 -5.41 -1.69
CA VAL A 276 7.28 -5.62 -2.72
C VAL A 276 8.07 -6.90 -2.48
N ALA A 277 8.33 -7.27 -1.21
CA ALA A 277 9.03 -8.51 -0.89
C ALA A 277 8.25 -9.75 -1.38
N ILE A 278 6.95 -9.83 -1.08
CA ILE A 278 6.13 -10.97 -1.52
C ILE A 278 5.79 -10.92 -3.02
N GLU A 279 5.71 -9.71 -3.61
CA GLU A 279 5.56 -9.52 -5.06
C GLU A 279 6.82 -10.03 -5.79
N ALA A 280 8.02 -9.67 -5.31
CA ALA A 280 9.29 -10.14 -5.86
C ALA A 280 9.45 -11.66 -5.71
N SER A 281 9.18 -12.22 -4.52
CA SER A 281 9.26 -13.66 -4.29
C SER A 281 8.30 -14.45 -5.17
N ALA A 282 7.10 -13.92 -5.46
CA ALA A 282 6.16 -14.55 -6.39
C ALA A 282 6.68 -14.53 -7.84
N MET A 283 7.49 -13.54 -8.20
CA MET A 283 8.15 -13.43 -9.51
C MET A 283 9.46 -14.24 -9.61
N GLY A 284 9.85 -14.98 -8.57
CA GLY A 284 11.07 -15.77 -8.57
C GLY A 284 12.36 -14.97 -8.32
N CYS A 285 12.24 -13.76 -7.77
CA CYS A 285 13.36 -12.94 -7.30
C CYS A 285 13.66 -13.17 -5.81
#